data_AF-A0A223S9T4-F1
#
_entry.id   AF-A0A223S9T4-F1
#
_cell.length_a   1.000
_cell.length_b   1.000
_cell.length_c   1.000
_cell.angle_alpha   90.00
_cell.angle_beta   90.00
_cell.angle_gamma   90.00
#
_symmetry.space_group_name_H-M   'P 1'
#
loop_
_entity.id
_entity.type
_entity.pdbx_description
1 polymer ?
#
loop_
_entity_poly.entity_id
_entity_poly.type
_entity_poly.pdbx_seq_one_letter_code
_entity_poly.pdbx_strand_id
1 'polypeptide(L)' 'MPELGCAVAPVAVTSACTACGACLLTCPEHAFRPNGGTLDVLPERCTGCLECIEVCPADAIIEVGDGPAENGPAETGA' A
#
# COMPACT_ATOMS: atom_id res chain seq x y z
N MET A 1 -21.97 -13.64 -11.05
CA MET A 1 -20.82 -14.13 -10.24
C MET A 1 -19.67 -13.22 -10.65
N PRO A 2 -19.49 -12.01 -10.09
CA PRO A 2 -18.63 -10.99 -10.70
C PRO A 2 -17.17 -11.49 -10.67
N GLU A 3 -16.42 -11.83 -11.73
CA GLU A 3 -16.19 -11.34 -13.11
C GLU A 3 -15.53 -9.95 -13.19
N LEU A 4 -14.20 -9.88 -12.94
CA LEU A 4 -13.31 -8.72 -13.16
C LEU A 4 -13.41 -7.57 -12.13
N GLY A 5 -12.54 -7.62 -11.13
CA GLY A 5 -11.96 -6.42 -10.52
C GLY A 5 -10.56 -6.24 -11.09
N CYS A 6 -10.35 -5.18 -11.86
CA CYS A 6 -9.05 -4.77 -12.39
C CYS A 6 -7.98 -4.83 -11.28
N ALA A 7 -6.96 -5.67 -11.46
CA ALA A 7 -5.87 -5.85 -10.50
C ALA A 7 -4.95 -4.61 -10.49
N VAL A 8 -5.44 -3.52 -9.92
CA VAL A 8 -4.67 -2.34 -9.58
C VAL A 8 -4.78 -2.17 -8.07
N ALA A 9 -3.67 -2.38 -7.37
CA ALA A 9 -3.58 -2.03 -5.96
C ALA A 9 -3.86 -0.51 -5.88
N PRO A 10 -4.89 -0.07 -5.16
CA PRO A 10 -5.13 1.36 -4.97
C PRO A 10 -4.11 1.95 -3.99
N VAL A 11 -2.95 1.33 -3.77
CA VAL A 11 -1.95 1.76 -2.80
C VAL A 11 -0.58 1.79 -3.44
N ALA A 12 0.23 2.77 -3.06
CA ALA A 12 1.62 2.92 -3.50
C ALA A 12 2.55 3.10 -2.30
N VAL A 13 3.77 2.58 -2.44
CA VAL A 13 4.81 2.69 -1.43
C VAL A 13 5.79 3.78 -1.85
N THR A 14 6.02 4.75 -0.97
CA THR A 14 6.93 5.86 -1.19
C THR A 14 8.35 5.54 -0.71
N SER A 15 9.29 6.45 -0.98
CA SER A 15 10.67 6.36 -0.48
C SER A 15 10.81 6.53 1.04
N ALA A 16 9.74 6.89 1.75
CA ALA A 16 9.72 6.87 3.22
C ALA A 16 9.68 5.44 3.79
N CYS A 17 9.44 4.43 2.94
CA CYS A 17 9.40 3.05 3.37
C CYS A 17 10.76 2.59 3.86
N THR A 18 10.80 2.12 5.11
CA THR A 18 11.99 1.58 5.76
C THR A 18 12.07 0.06 5.68
N ALA A 19 11.18 -0.57 4.91
CA ALA A 19 10.99 -2.01 4.85
C ALA A 19 10.86 -2.67 6.24
N CYS A 20 10.18 -1.99 7.18
CA CYS A 20 9.98 -2.49 8.55
C CYS A 20 9.19 -3.80 8.62
N GLY A 21 8.39 -4.09 7.59
CA GLY A 21 7.59 -5.30 7.48
C GLY A 21 6.29 -5.30 8.29
N ALA A 22 5.87 -4.17 8.86
CA ALA A 22 4.58 -4.07 9.56
C ALA A 22 3.39 -4.41 8.64
N CYS A 23 3.38 -3.87 7.41
CA CYS A 23 2.33 -4.16 6.44
C CYS A 23 2.37 -5.61 5.92
N LEU A 24 3.54 -6.26 5.89
CA LEU A 24 3.68 -7.68 5.54
C LEU A 24 2.97 -8.58 6.57
N LEU A 25 3.07 -8.22 7.86
CA LEU A 25 2.46 -8.99 8.95
C LEU A 25 0.95 -8.77 9.06
N THR A 26 0.47 -7.56 8.75
CA THR A 26 -0.97 -7.26 8.79
C THR A 26 -1.72 -7.75 7.55
N CYS A 27 -1.06 -7.79 6.39
CA CYS A 27 -1.72 -8.07 5.11
C CYS A 27 -2.01 -9.58 4.97
N PRO A 28 -3.28 -10.03 5.01
CA PRO A 28 -3.61 -11.46 4.92
C PRO A 28 -3.27 -12.06 3.54
N GLU A 29 -3.35 -11.24 2.50
CA GLU A 29 -3.04 -11.65 1.12
C GLU A 29 -1.53 -11.62 0.81
N HIS A 30 -0.70 -11.16 1.75
CA HIS A 30 0.73 -10.93 1.56
C HIS A 30 1.03 -10.22 0.24
N ALA A 31 0.34 -9.10 0.01
CA ALA A 31 0.47 -8.32 -1.22
C ALA A 31 1.74 -7.46 -1.28
N PHE A 32 2.64 -7.54 -0.29
CA PHE A 32 3.88 -6.76 -0.26
C PHE A 32 5.10 -7.65 -0.49
N ARG A 33 6.12 -7.14 -1.18
CA ARG A 33 7.39 -7.83 -1.43
C ARG A 33 8.57 -6.91 -1.09
N PRO A 34 9.51 -7.34 -0.23
CA PRO A 34 10.70 -6.55 0.08
C PRO A 34 11.65 -6.47 -1.13
N ASN A 35 12.08 -5.26 -1.46
CA ASN A 35 13.01 -4.97 -2.56
C ASN A 35 14.10 -3.99 -2.09
N GLY A 36 15.23 -4.53 -1.64
CA GLY A 36 16.48 -3.77 -1.50
C GLY A 36 16.46 -2.53 -0.59
N GLY A 37 15.41 -2.32 0.20
CA GLY A 37 15.25 -1.13 1.06
C GLY A 37 13.82 -0.58 1.07
N THR A 38 13.01 -0.89 0.07
CA THR A 38 11.58 -0.54 0.01
C THR A 38 10.70 -1.78 -0.09
N LEU A 39 9.39 -1.58 -0.08
CA LEU A 39 8.40 -2.63 -0.29
C LEU A 39 7.70 -2.36 -1.62
N ASP A 40 7.62 -3.37 -2.47
CA ASP A 40 6.81 -3.37 -3.69
C ASP A 40 5.43 -3.95 -3.39
N VAL A 41 4.39 -3.32 -3.92
CA VAL A 41 3.01 -3.83 -3.83
C VAL A 41 2.69 -4.70 -5.04
N LEU A 42 2.04 -5.83 -4.80
CA LEU A 42 1.55 -6.78 -5.78
C LEU A 42 0.06 -6.51 -6.02
N PRO A 43 -0.30 -5.79 -7.10
CA PRO A 43 -1.69 -5.39 -7.36
C PRO A 43 -2.59 -6.58 -7.69
N GLU A 44 -2.01 -7.69 -8.14
CA GLU A 44 -2.67 -8.99 -8.32
C GLU A 44 -3.15 -9.65 -7.02
N ARG A 45 -2.55 -9.29 -5.87
CA ARG A 45 -2.88 -9.82 -4.54
C ARG A 45 -3.58 -8.81 -3.65
N CYS A 46 -3.41 -7.52 -3.94
CA CYS A 46 -4.00 -6.47 -3.14
C CYS A 46 -5.53 -6.45 -3.33
N THR A 47 -6.26 -6.62 -2.23
CA THR A 47 -7.73 -6.49 -2.21
C THR A 47 -8.20 -5.05 -1.97
N GLY A 48 -7.27 -4.12 -1.75
CA GLY A 48 -7.60 -2.73 -1.41
C GLY A 48 -8.20 -2.57 -0.02
N CYS A 49 -7.82 -3.39 0.96
CA CYS A 49 -8.32 -3.27 2.34
C CYS A 49 -7.79 -2.05 3.10
N LEU A 50 -6.71 -1.41 2.61
CA LEU A 50 -6.07 -0.21 3.16
C LEU A 50 -5.49 -0.32 4.59
N GLU A 51 -5.61 -1.47 5.25
CA GLU A 51 -5.02 -1.78 6.57
C GLU A 51 -3.51 -1.49 6.67
N CYS A 52 -2.81 -1.64 5.54
CA CYS A 52 -1.38 -1.36 5.44
C CYS A 52 -1.04 0.11 5.70
N ILE A 53 -1.94 1.05 5.39
CA ILE A 53 -1.73 2.48 5.60
C ILE A 53 -1.78 2.77 7.11
N GLU A 54 -2.82 2.30 7.78
CA GLU A 54 -3.05 2.51 9.21
C GLU A 54 -1.95 1.90 10.08
N VAL A 55 -1.43 0.72 9.70
CA VAL A 55 -0.34 0.07 10.46
C VAL A 55 1.04 0.65 10.16
N CYS A 56 1.21 1.47 9.12
CA CYS A 56 2.52 1.92 8.69
C CYS A 56 3.06 3.01 9.62
N PRO A 57 4.08 2.74 10.46
CA PRO A 57 4.59 3.76 11.39
C PRO A 57 5.39 4.87 10.70
N ALA A 58 5.72 4.68 9.42
CA ALA A 58 6.48 5.63 8.62
C ALA A 58 5.59 6.42 7.66
N ASP A 59 4.26 6.21 7.67
CA ASP A 59 3.32 6.80 6.72
C ASP A 59 3.80 6.69 5.25
N ALA A 60 4.47 5.57 4.96
CA ALA A 60 5.13 5.37 3.69
C ALA A 60 4.20 4.84 2.61
N ILE A 61 3.00 4.39 2.98
CA ILE A 61 2.01 3.76 2.09
C ILE A 61 0.85 4.74 1.94
N ILE A 62 0.51 5.08 0.71
CA ILE A 62 -0.56 6.04 0.38
C ILE A 62 -1.57 5.39 -0.57
N GLU A 63 -2.83 5.82 -0.51
CA GLU A 63 -3.84 5.41 -1.46
C GLU A 63 -3.66 6.18 -2.78
N VAL A 64 -3.47 5.46 -3.89
CA VAL A 64 -3.46 5.98 -5.25
C VAL A 64 -4.58 5.31 -6.04
N GLY A 65 -5.72 5.97 -6.16
CA GLY A 65 -6.69 5.62 -7.21
C GLY A 65 -6.04 5.81 -8.58
N ASP A 66 -6.48 5.07 -9.61
CA ASP A 66 -5.97 5.02 -10.99
C ASP A 66 -5.85 6.41 -11.69
N GLY A 67 -4.94 7.26 -11.20
CA GLY A 67 -4.77 8.66 -11.57
C GLY A 67 -3.36 9.12 -11.23
N PRO A 68 -2.73 9.95 -12.09
CA PRO A 68 -1.32 10.31 -11.95
C PRO A 68 -1.11 11.14 -10.67
N ALA A 69 -0.11 10.73 -9.89
CA ALA A 69 0.23 11.29 -8.59
C ALA A 69 0.41 12.82 -8.60
N GLU A 70 -0.58 13.54 -8.09
CA GLU A 70 -0.43 14.90 -7.55
C GLU A 70 -0.75 14.92 -6.06
N ASN A 71 0.21 14.39 -5.29
CA ASN A 71 0.60 14.79 -3.93
C ASN A 71 -0.50 15.38 -3.02
N GLY A 72 -1.00 14.57 -2.08
CA GLY A 72 -1.70 15.05 -0.87
C GLY A 72 -1.00 14.53 0.39
N PRO A 73 -0.47 15.38 1.27
CA PRO A 73 0.18 14.94 2.50
C PRO A 73 -0.83 14.68 3.63
N ALA A 74 -0.60 13.59 4.36
CA ALA A 74 -0.86 13.40 5.79
C ALA A 74 -1.97 14.26 6.43
N GLU A 75 -3.19 13.71 6.50
CA GLU A 75 -4.22 14.25 7.39
C GLU A 75 -3.88 13.88 8.84
N THR A 76 -3.38 14.89 9.55
CA THR A 76 -3.05 14.87 10.97
C THR A 76 -4.30 14.55 11.80
N GLY A 77 -4.29 13.41 12.49
CA GLY A 77 -5.29 13.06 13.51
C GLY A 77 -4.94 13.65 14.88
N ALA A 78 -5.65 14.74 15.22
CA ALA A 78 -5.98 15.30 16.56
C ALA A 78 -4.90 15.41 17.65
#